data_AF-A0A926IAN2-F1
#
_entry.id   AF-A0A926IAN2-F1
#
_cell.length_a   1.000
_cell.length_b   1.000
_cell.length_c   1.000
_cell.angle_alpha   90.00
_cell.angle_beta   90.00
_cell.angle_gamma   90.00
#
_symmetry.space_group_name_H-M   'P 1'
#
loop_
_entity.id
_entity.type
_entity.pdbx_description
1 polymer ?
#
loop_
_entity_poly.entity_id
_entity_poly.type
_entity_poly.pdbx_seq_one_letter_code
_entity_poly.pdbx_strand_id
1 'polypeptide(L)'
;MKDYITLKKRDQDEFVERRSRFIGTATPVQTEEEALAFISELRSKYWDASHNVYAYILRDGTVRYCDDGEPQGTAGVPVLDVLQKEGLTDLCVVVTRYFGGILLGGGGLVRAYSHGAKIAIDAAGRKPMSVCKIYDLEMDYSMYGKVSYLLPQFHAVTLSSDFGVAVKMRVEMKAVHAERFVRELEEATSATVFPYEVEEICDCLEEK
;
A
#
# COMPACT_ATOMS: atom_id res chain seq x y z
N MET A 1 -2.72 -13.59 5.90
CA MET A 1 -2.08 -12.25 5.77
C MET A 1 -2.68 -11.27 6.79
N LYS A 2 -2.31 -9.99 6.80
CA LYS A 2 -2.94 -8.96 7.66
C LYS A 2 -3.23 -7.71 6.85
N ASP A 3 -4.31 -7.03 7.23
CA ASP A 3 -4.66 -5.71 6.70
C ASP A 3 -3.51 -4.72 6.97
N TYR A 4 -3.27 -3.84 6.01
CA TYR A 4 -2.18 -2.85 6.07
C TYR A 4 -2.52 -1.61 5.27
N ILE A 5 -1.69 -0.58 5.40
CA ILE A 5 -1.83 0.65 4.62
C ILE A 5 -0.51 0.87 3.88
N THR A 6 -0.61 1.11 2.57
CA THR A 6 0.52 1.47 1.70
C THR A 6 0.23 2.79 0.97
N LEU A 7 1.06 3.16 0.01
CA LEU A 7 0.87 4.32 -0.85
C LEU A 7 0.04 3.98 -2.09
N LYS A 8 -0.79 4.91 -2.55
CA LYS A 8 -1.63 4.72 -3.73
C LYS A 8 -0.82 4.77 -5.03
N LYS A 9 0.19 5.62 -5.09
CA LYS A 9 1.02 5.87 -6.27
C LYS A 9 2.36 6.45 -5.88
N ARG A 10 3.28 6.49 -6.84
CA ARG A 10 4.48 7.34 -6.75
C ARG A 10 4.07 8.80 -6.89
N ASP A 11 4.55 9.65 -5.99
CA ASP A 11 4.40 11.10 -6.11
C ASP A 11 5.51 11.84 -5.35
N GLN A 12 5.61 13.14 -5.55
CA GLN A 12 6.57 14.01 -4.87
C GLN A 12 6.00 15.38 -4.52
N ASP A 13 6.56 15.98 -3.48
CA ASP A 13 6.33 17.38 -3.15
C ASP A 13 7.62 18.00 -2.59
N GLU A 14 7.70 19.33 -2.58
CA GLU A 14 8.90 20.04 -2.18
C GLU A 14 8.65 21.33 -1.40
N PHE A 15 9.63 21.69 -0.59
CA PHE A 15 9.62 22.94 0.14
C PHE A 15 11.03 23.52 0.31
N VAL A 16 11.11 24.78 0.73
CA VAL A 16 12.36 25.47 1.00
C VAL A 16 12.37 25.95 2.44
N GLU A 17 13.43 25.60 3.18
CA GLU A 17 13.65 26.02 4.57
C GLU A 17 15.06 26.64 4.68
N ARG A 18 15.13 27.90 5.08
CA ARG A 18 16.40 28.67 5.19
C ARG A 18 17.31 28.49 3.96
N ARG A 19 16.73 28.67 2.77
CA ARG A 19 17.36 28.51 1.44
C ARG A 19 17.73 27.07 1.05
N SER A 20 17.64 26.10 1.95
CA SER A 20 17.82 24.70 1.60
C SER A 20 16.52 24.17 0.99
N ARG A 21 16.59 23.53 -0.17
CA ARG A 21 15.43 22.91 -0.83
C ARG A 21 15.38 21.43 -0.47
N PHE A 22 14.19 20.95 -0.13
CA PHE A 22 13.91 19.56 0.20
C PHE A 22 12.83 19.05 -0.74
N ILE A 23 13.10 17.94 -1.42
CA ILE A 23 12.17 17.27 -2.33
C ILE A 23 11.90 15.90 -1.76
N GLY A 24 10.71 15.69 -1.22
CA GLY A 24 10.27 14.39 -0.76
C GLY A 24 9.61 13.62 -1.91
N THR A 25 10.10 12.43 -2.22
CA THR A 25 9.48 11.51 -3.19
C THR A 25 9.13 10.21 -2.49
N ALA A 26 7.90 9.75 -2.65
CA ALA A 26 7.38 8.53 -2.04
C ALA A 26 6.84 7.59 -3.12
N THR A 27 7.01 6.28 -2.93
CA THR A 27 6.47 5.27 -3.85
C THR A 27 6.10 3.98 -3.10
N PRO A 28 5.02 3.28 -3.49
CA PRO A 28 4.79 1.92 -3.03
C PRO A 28 5.88 0.99 -3.58
N VAL A 29 6.36 0.06 -2.74
CA VAL A 29 7.32 -1.00 -3.08
C VAL A 29 7.02 -2.24 -2.26
N GLN A 30 7.15 -3.42 -2.83
CA GLN A 30 6.86 -4.69 -2.14
C GLN A 30 8.12 -5.48 -1.81
N THR A 31 9.25 -5.16 -2.46
CA THR A 31 10.51 -5.87 -2.27
C THR A 31 11.68 -4.93 -1.99
N GLU A 32 12.77 -5.48 -1.44
CA GLU A 32 14.00 -4.74 -1.22
C GLU A 32 14.61 -4.31 -2.57
N GLU A 33 14.52 -5.13 -3.60
CA GLU A 33 15.00 -4.80 -4.95
C GLU A 33 14.28 -3.59 -5.54
N GLU A 34 12.95 -3.51 -5.39
CA GLU A 34 12.17 -2.35 -5.85
C GLU A 34 12.56 -1.07 -5.09
N ALA A 35 12.74 -1.17 -3.77
CA ALA A 35 13.19 -0.05 -2.94
C ALA A 35 14.59 0.44 -3.37
N LEU A 36 15.54 -0.48 -3.57
CA LEU A 36 16.90 -0.16 -3.98
C LEU A 36 16.96 0.42 -5.40
N ALA A 37 16.16 -0.12 -6.32
CA ALA A 37 16.03 0.42 -7.67
C ALA A 37 15.53 1.87 -7.65
N PHE A 38 14.50 2.15 -6.85
CA PHE A 38 13.95 3.50 -6.69
C PHE A 38 14.95 4.48 -6.05
N ILE A 39 15.69 4.06 -5.01
CA ILE A 39 16.74 4.86 -4.39
C ILE A 39 17.85 5.18 -5.40
N SER A 40 18.28 4.19 -6.18
CA SER A 40 19.30 4.35 -7.22
C SER A 40 18.84 5.30 -8.34
N GLU A 41 17.58 5.18 -8.76
CA GLU A 41 16.96 6.07 -9.74
C GLU A 41 17.01 7.53 -9.26
N LEU A 42 16.61 7.80 -8.02
CA LEU A 42 16.59 9.16 -7.48
C LEU A 42 17.99 9.72 -7.22
N ARG A 43 18.93 8.89 -6.77
CA ARG A 43 20.36 9.27 -6.68
C ARG A 43 20.94 9.65 -8.04
N SER A 44 20.54 8.95 -9.10
CA SER A 44 20.97 9.26 -10.47
C SER A 44 20.28 10.51 -11.01
N LYS A 45 18.98 10.68 -10.75
CA LYS A 45 18.19 11.85 -11.16
C LYS A 45 18.70 13.14 -10.48
N TYR A 46 19.01 13.06 -9.19
CA TYR A 46 19.48 14.17 -8.36
C TYR A 46 20.94 13.96 -7.96
N TRP A 47 21.80 13.68 -8.94
CA TRP A 47 23.21 13.38 -8.74
C TRP A 47 24.01 14.55 -8.14
N ASP A 48 23.51 15.78 -8.32
CA ASP A 48 24.09 17.02 -7.83
C ASP A 48 23.50 17.49 -6.50
N ALA A 49 22.57 16.72 -5.92
CA ALA A 49 22.03 17.00 -4.61
C ALA A 49 23.08 16.82 -3.52
N SER A 50 22.89 17.52 -2.40
CA SER A 50 23.79 17.40 -1.25
C SER A 50 23.62 16.05 -0.55
N HIS A 51 22.37 15.61 -0.38
CA HIS A 51 22.01 14.36 0.28
C HIS A 51 20.72 13.78 -0.33
N ASN A 52 20.64 12.45 -0.44
CA ASN A 52 19.48 11.65 -0.80
C ASN A 52 19.17 10.68 0.35
N VAL A 53 18.56 11.23 1.39
CA VAL A 53 18.19 10.52 2.62
C VAL A 53 16.98 9.65 2.34
N TYR A 54 16.95 8.42 2.84
CA TYR A 54 15.84 7.51 2.57
C TYR A 54 15.42 6.69 3.79
N ALA A 55 14.19 6.20 3.74
CA ALA A 55 13.71 5.11 4.59
C ALA A 55 12.68 4.26 3.84
N TYR A 56 12.59 2.98 4.18
CA TYR A 56 11.54 2.08 3.70
C TYR A 56 11.15 1.06 4.75
N ILE A 57 9.89 0.62 4.66
CA ILE A 57 9.29 -0.43 5.49
C ILE A 57 8.60 -1.40 4.54
N LEU A 58 8.91 -2.69 4.68
CA LEU A 58 8.29 -3.78 3.92
C LEU A 58 7.49 -4.69 4.85
N ARG A 59 6.49 -5.39 4.30
CA ARG A 59 5.61 -6.30 5.06
C ARG A 59 6.31 -7.52 5.64
N ASP A 60 7.47 -7.90 5.12
CA ASP A 60 8.28 -9.00 5.66
C ASP A 60 8.98 -8.65 6.99
N GLY A 61 8.84 -7.41 7.46
CA GLY A 61 9.46 -6.89 8.68
C GLY A 61 10.76 -6.12 8.41
N THR A 62 11.20 -6.02 7.16
CA THR A 62 12.38 -5.26 6.78
C THR A 62 12.15 -3.77 6.97
N VAL A 63 13.02 -3.15 7.77
CA VAL A 63 13.07 -1.72 8.00
C VAL A 63 14.48 -1.23 7.74
N ARG A 64 14.63 -0.18 6.93
CA ARG A 64 15.92 0.43 6.59
C ARG A 64 15.79 1.94 6.50
N TYR A 65 16.87 2.62 6.83
CA TYR A 65 17.01 4.07 6.67
C TYR A 65 18.48 4.43 6.44
N CYS A 66 18.73 5.61 5.90
CA CYS A 66 20.07 6.14 5.68
C CYS A 66 20.07 7.67 5.82
N ASP A 67 21.01 8.20 6.60
CA ASP A 67 21.24 9.65 6.74
C ASP A 67 22.02 10.25 5.55
N ASP A 68 22.55 9.44 4.63
CA ASP A 68 23.27 9.86 3.41
C ASP A 68 24.32 10.98 3.62
N GLY A 69 25.07 10.94 4.72
CA GLY A 69 26.11 11.93 5.04
C GLY A 69 25.63 13.12 5.88
N GLU A 70 24.34 13.22 6.20
CA GLU A 70 23.86 14.10 7.26
C GLU A 70 24.38 13.65 8.64
N PRO A 71 24.39 14.54 9.65
CA PRO A 71 24.70 14.14 11.02
C PRO A 71 23.82 12.97 11.47
N GLN A 72 24.45 11.96 12.07
CA GLN A 72 23.81 10.69 12.41
C GLN A 72 22.49 10.88 13.17
N GLY A 73 21.43 10.23 12.69
CA GLY A 73 20.11 10.24 13.29
C GLY A 73 19.32 11.54 13.11
N THR A 74 19.83 12.51 12.34
CA THR A 74 19.13 13.79 12.12
C THR A 74 18.32 13.84 10.83
N ALA A 75 18.37 12.79 10.01
CA ALA A 75 17.68 12.76 8.73
C ALA A 75 16.90 11.45 8.46
N GLY A 76 17.58 10.32 8.32
CA GLY A 76 16.97 9.03 7.99
C GLY A 76 16.03 8.51 9.08
N VAL A 77 16.40 8.68 10.35
CA VAL A 77 15.53 8.34 11.50
C VAL A 77 14.25 9.20 11.50
N PRO A 78 14.31 10.54 11.37
CA PRO A 78 13.13 11.38 11.21
C PRO A 78 12.20 11.02 10.04
N VAL A 79 12.75 10.56 8.91
CA VAL A 79 11.94 10.04 7.79
C VAL A 79 11.24 8.76 8.22
N LEU A 80 11.99 7.78 8.76
CA LEU A 80 11.44 6.50 9.22
C LEU A 80 10.35 6.67 10.28
N ASP A 81 10.55 7.57 11.25
CA ASP A 81 9.59 7.86 12.31
C ASP A 81 8.24 8.31 11.75
N VAL A 82 8.23 9.05 10.63
CA VAL A 82 6.99 9.48 9.97
C VAL A 82 6.29 8.28 9.35
N LEU A 83 7.00 7.40 8.65
CA LEU A 83 6.41 6.18 8.06
C LEU A 83 5.76 5.30 9.14
N GLN A 84 6.46 5.12 10.27
CA GLN A 84 5.97 4.32 11.40
C GLN A 84 4.77 4.97 12.10
N LYS A 85 4.80 6.28 12.35
CA LYS A 85 3.67 7.02 12.96
C LYS A 85 2.42 6.98 12.09
N GLU A 86 2.59 6.98 10.77
CA GLU A 86 1.49 6.86 9.81
C GLU A 86 0.98 5.41 9.66
N GLY A 87 1.66 4.42 10.25
CA GLY A 87 1.29 3.01 10.16
C GLY A 87 1.42 2.42 8.76
N LEU A 88 2.34 2.96 7.94
CA LEU A 88 2.52 2.55 6.55
C LEU A 88 3.54 1.42 6.41
N THR A 89 3.30 0.54 5.46
CA THR A 89 4.22 -0.53 5.03
C THR A 89 4.16 -0.71 3.51
N ASP A 90 5.09 -1.47 2.95
CA ASP A 90 5.33 -1.60 1.51
C ASP A 90 5.51 -0.24 0.82
N LEU A 91 6.44 0.56 1.34
CA LEU A 91 6.75 1.88 0.80
C LEU A 91 8.21 2.26 0.99
N CYS A 92 8.70 3.10 0.08
CA CYS A 92 9.99 3.77 0.17
C CYS A 92 9.81 5.28 -0.01
N VAL A 93 10.51 6.04 0.83
CA VAL A 93 10.56 7.51 0.77
C VAL A 93 12.01 7.95 0.68
N VAL A 94 12.29 8.84 -0.27
CA VAL A 94 13.57 9.53 -0.42
C VAL A 94 13.33 11.03 -0.29
N VAL A 95 14.09 11.67 0.60
CA VAL A 95 14.12 13.12 0.75
C VAL A 95 15.45 13.63 0.21
N THR A 96 15.40 14.23 -0.97
CA THR A 96 16.54 14.85 -1.63
C THR A 96 16.71 16.28 -1.11
N ARG A 97 17.93 16.62 -0.68
CA ARG A 97 18.26 17.94 -0.15
C ARG A 97 19.29 18.64 -1.02
N TYR A 98 19.02 19.90 -1.36
CA TYR A 98 20.00 20.85 -1.88
C TYR A 98 20.34 21.88 -0.80
N PHE A 99 21.62 21.94 -0.39
CA PHE A 99 22.07 22.84 0.66
C PHE A 99 22.03 24.32 0.22
N GLY A 100 21.38 25.16 1.02
CA GLY A 100 21.18 26.58 0.72
C GLY A 100 22.23 27.55 1.27
N GLY A 101 23.35 27.05 1.80
CA GLY A 101 24.40 27.89 2.41
C GLY A 101 24.14 28.30 3.86
N ILE A 102 23.00 27.94 4.46
CA ILE A 102 22.65 28.24 5.85
C ILE A 102 22.43 26.94 6.62
N LEU A 103 23.19 26.73 7.69
CA LEU A 103 23.03 25.57 8.56
C LEU A 103 21.72 25.62 9.34
N LEU A 104 20.98 24.50 9.31
CA LEU A 104 19.71 24.32 10.01
C LEU A 104 19.91 23.93 11.49
N GLY A 105 21.07 23.34 11.83
CA GLY A 105 21.30 22.67 13.12
C GLY A 105 20.54 21.35 13.23
N GLY A 106 20.91 20.49 14.18
CA GLY A 106 20.35 19.14 14.31
C GLY A 106 18.82 19.11 14.44
N GLY A 107 18.24 19.94 15.32
CA GLY A 107 16.78 20.05 15.45
C GLY A 107 16.07 20.69 14.25
N GLY A 108 16.79 21.46 13.43
CA GLY A 108 16.27 21.98 12.17
C GLY A 108 16.21 20.91 11.10
N LEU A 109 17.25 20.06 10.99
CA LEU A 109 17.30 18.93 10.07
C LEU A 109 16.21 17.91 10.38
N VAL A 110 16.07 17.52 11.65
CA VAL A 110 15.04 16.57 12.09
C VAL A 110 13.65 17.02 11.63
N ARG A 111 13.30 18.30 11.86
CA ARG A 111 12.01 18.84 11.44
C ARG A 111 11.86 18.90 9.93
N ALA A 112 12.91 19.30 9.21
CA ALA A 112 12.87 19.39 7.75
C ALA A 112 12.70 18.02 7.09
N TYR A 113 13.44 17.00 7.54
CA TYR A 113 13.34 15.64 7.00
C TYR A 113 12.01 14.97 7.32
N SER A 114 11.50 15.11 8.55
CA SER A 114 10.14 14.65 8.86
C SER A 114 9.09 15.36 8.01
N HIS A 115 9.22 16.67 7.79
CA HIS A 115 8.29 17.41 6.94
C HIS A 115 8.36 16.94 5.48
N GLY A 116 9.56 16.77 4.92
CA GLY A 116 9.76 16.26 3.56
C GLY A 116 9.14 14.88 3.35
N ALA A 117 9.28 13.98 4.33
CA ALA A 117 8.62 12.68 4.29
C ALA A 117 7.08 12.81 4.32
N LYS A 118 6.55 13.69 5.18
CA LYS A 118 5.11 13.87 5.36
C LYS A 118 4.43 14.39 4.08
N ILE A 119 4.99 15.43 3.45
CA ILE A 119 4.40 15.99 2.22
C ILE A 119 4.46 15.00 1.06
N ALA A 120 5.52 14.18 0.97
CA ALA A 120 5.64 13.14 -0.04
C ALA A 120 4.56 12.06 0.13
N ILE A 121 4.34 11.62 1.37
CA ILE A 121 3.28 10.65 1.69
C ILE A 121 1.89 11.24 1.40
N ASP A 122 1.67 12.52 1.72
CA ASP A 122 0.40 13.19 1.45
C ASP A 122 0.12 13.31 -0.06
N ALA A 123 1.14 13.65 -0.85
CA ALA A 123 1.04 13.68 -2.30
C ALA A 123 0.77 12.29 -2.91
N ALA A 124 1.48 11.26 -2.42
CA ALA A 124 1.32 9.88 -2.86
C ALA A 124 -0.07 9.30 -2.53
N GLY A 125 -0.68 9.77 -1.44
CA GLY A 125 -1.97 9.29 -0.95
C GLY A 125 -1.85 7.90 -0.31
N ARG A 126 -2.76 7.61 0.62
CA ARG A 126 -2.78 6.35 1.39
C ARG A 126 -3.77 5.38 0.75
N LYS A 127 -3.40 4.11 0.69
CA LYS A 127 -4.23 3.02 0.16
C LYS A 127 -4.36 1.92 1.22
N PRO A 128 -5.52 1.77 1.87
CA PRO A 128 -5.77 0.64 2.75
C PRO A 128 -5.89 -0.64 1.92
N MET A 129 -5.33 -1.73 2.44
CA MET A 129 -5.31 -3.04 1.81
C MET A 129 -5.86 -4.03 2.83
N SER A 130 -6.89 -4.77 2.45
CA SER A 130 -7.51 -5.79 3.31
C SER A 130 -7.22 -7.19 2.78
N VAL A 131 -7.13 -8.15 3.68
CA VAL A 131 -7.09 -9.57 3.30
C VAL A 131 -8.42 -9.92 2.65
N CYS A 132 -8.36 -10.39 1.41
CA CYS A 132 -9.50 -10.78 0.59
C CYS A 132 -9.37 -12.24 0.19
N LYS A 133 -10.50 -12.91 0.06
CA LYS A 133 -10.60 -14.29 -0.40
C LYS A 133 -11.35 -14.35 -1.72
N ILE A 134 -10.82 -15.14 -2.63
CA ILE A 134 -11.41 -15.40 -3.93
C ILE A 134 -12.04 -16.79 -3.92
N TYR A 135 -13.30 -16.85 -4.29
CA TYR A 135 -14.08 -18.08 -4.40
C TYR A 135 -14.55 -18.30 -5.84
N ASP A 136 -14.41 -19.53 -6.31
CA ASP A 136 -15.11 -20.01 -7.49
C ASP A 136 -16.41 -20.70 -7.07
N LEU A 137 -17.50 -20.34 -7.75
CA LEU A 137 -18.83 -20.91 -7.58
C LEU A 137 -19.23 -21.56 -8.89
N GLU A 138 -19.76 -22.78 -8.82
CA GLU A 138 -20.40 -23.45 -9.96
C GLU A 138 -21.84 -23.78 -9.59
N MET A 139 -22.79 -23.39 -10.45
CA MET A 139 -24.21 -23.48 -10.14
C MET A 139 -25.06 -23.64 -11.39
N ASP A 140 -26.26 -24.21 -11.22
CA ASP A 140 -27.27 -24.19 -12.27
C ASP A 140 -27.84 -22.76 -12.46
N TYR A 141 -28.38 -22.50 -13.65
CA TYR A 141 -29.03 -21.21 -13.98
C TYR A 141 -30.16 -20.83 -13.03
N SER A 142 -30.84 -21.82 -12.43
CA SER A 142 -31.91 -21.60 -11.45
C SER A 142 -31.39 -20.95 -10.14
N MET A 143 -30.12 -21.19 -9.79
CA MET A 143 -29.50 -20.64 -8.58
C MET A 143 -28.78 -19.32 -8.83
N TYR A 144 -28.40 -19.02 -10.08
CA TYR A 144 -27.67 -17.80 -10.44
C TYR A 144 -28.31 -16.52 -9.89
N GLY A 145 -29.63 -16.36 -10.06
CA GLY A 145 -30.33 -15.17 -9.55
C GLY A 145 -30.29 -15.05 -8.03
N LYS A 146 -30.38 -16.19 -7.33
CA LYS A 146 -30.34 -16.24 -5.85
C LYS A 146 -28.95 -15.93 -5.32
N VAL A 147 -27.90 -16.51 -5.92
CA VAL A 147 -26.51 -16.24 -5.56
C VAL A 147 -26.14 -14.79 -5.85
N SER A 148 -26.49 -14.28 -7.04
CA SER A 148 -26.21 -12.88 -7.42
C SER A 148 -26.89 -11.87 -6.49
N TYR A 149 -28.06 -12.21 -5.94
CA TYR A 149 -28.75 -11.38 -4.95
C TYR A 149 -28.08 -11.41 -3.56
N LEU A 150 -27.35 -12.50 -3.24
CA LEU A 150 -26.68 -12.67 -1.96
C LEU A 150 -25.36 -11.87 -1.90
N LEU A 151 -24.60 -11.83 -3.00
CA LEU A 151 -23.25 -11.24 -3.06
C LEU A 151 -23.13 -9.81 -2.48
N PRO A 152 -24.04 -8.86 -2.79
CA PRO A 152 -23.92 -7.50 -2.26
C PRO A 152 -23.98 -7.42 -0.72
N GLN A 153 -24.62 -8.38 -0.04
CA GLN A 153 -24.74 -8.42 1.42
C GLN A 153 -23.39 -8.74 2.12
N PHE A 154 -22.40 -9.16 1.34
CA PHE A 154 -21.04 -9.49 1.77
C PHE A 154 -20.00 -8.59 1.12
N HIS A 155 -20.43 -7.50 0.47
CA HIS A 155 -19.58 -6.62 -0.32
C HIS A 155 -18.72 -7.40 -1.33
N ALA A 156 -19.26 -8.51 -1.84
CA ALA A 156 -18.54 -9.35 -2.77
C ALA A 156 -18.53 -8.71 -4.17
N VAL A 157 -17.35 -8.66 -4.79
CA VAL A 157 -17.14 -8.19 -6.15
C VAL A 157 -17.06 -9.40 -7.07
N THR A 158 -17.83 -9.38 -8.15
CA THR A 158 -17.74 -10.43 -9.19
C THR A 158 -16.56 -10.12 -10.10
N LEU A 159 -15.55 -10.99 -10.09
CA LEU A 159 -14.37 -10.88 -10.95
C LEU A 159 -14.64 -11.40 -12.37
N SER A 160 -15.42 -12.49 -12.48
CA SER A 160 -15.82 -13.04 -13.78
C SER A 160 -17.10 -13.87 -13.68
N SER A 161 -17.79 -14.04 -14.81
CA SER A 161 -18.91 -14.97 -14.96
C SER A 161 -18.84 -15.65 -16.33
N ASP A 162 -19.00 -16.97 -16.35
CA ASP A 162 -19.05 -17.80 -17.55
C ASP A 162 -20.36 -18.59 -17.58
N PHE A 163 -21.09 -18.48 -18.69
CA PHE A 163 -22.44 -19.03 -18.88
C PHE A 163 -22.39 -20.18 -19.88
N GLY A 164 -21.83 -21.30 -19.43
CA GLY A 164 -21.75 -22.54 -20.20
C GLY A 164 -22.93 -23.48 -19.92
N VAL A 165 -22.62 -24.77 -19.79
CA VAL A 165 -23.59 -25.81 -19.36
C VAL A 165 -24.09 -25.53 -17.95
N ALA A 166 -23.17 -25.13 -17.06
CA ALA A 166 -23.44 -24.56 -15.74
C ALA A 166 -22.88 -23.13 -15.71
N VAL A 167 -23.38 -22.32 -14.77
CA VAL A 167 -22.87 -20.97 -14.54
C VAL A 167 -21.68 -21.04 -13.59
N LYS A 168 -20.54 -20.52 -14.03
CA LYS A 168 -19.33 -20.39 -13.22
C LYS A 168 -19.11 -18.93 -12.88
N MET A 169 -18.87 -18.64 -11.62
CA MET A 169 -18.68 -17.28 -11.15
C MET A 169 -17.47 -17.22 -10.23
N ARG A 170 -16.61 -16.24 -10.47
CA ARG A 170 -15.50 -15.93 -9.56
C ARG A 170 -15.84 -14.68 -8.79
N VAL A 171 -15.79 -14.75 -7.47
CA VAL A 171 -16.11 -13.65 -6.58
C VAL A 171 -14.99 -13.41 -5.61
N GLU A 172 -14.77 -12.15 -5.29
CA GLU A 172 -13.81 -11.70 -4.28
C GLU A 172 -14.56 -10.98 -3.16
N MET A 173 -14.17 -11.22 -1.92
CA MET A 173 -14.69 -10.47 -0.78
C MET A 173 -13.63 -10.36 0.31
N LYS A 174 -13.80 -9.40 1.22
CA LYS A 174 -12.95 -9.31 2.41
C LYS A 174 -13.07 -10.59 3.24
N ALA A 175 -11.94 -11.08 3.75
CA ALA A 175 -11.87 -12.33 4.51
C ALA A 175 -12.79 -12.33 5.74
N VAL A 176 -13.08 -11.16 6.31
CA VAL A 176 -14.03 -10.99 7.43
C VAL A 176 -15.47 -11.43 7.09
N HIS A 177 -15.84 -11.46 5.81
CA HIS A 177 -17.15 -11.87 5.33
C HIS A 177 -17.21 -13.33 4.88
N ALA A 178 -16.06 -13.94 4.59
CA ALA A 178 -15.96 -15.24 3.93
C ALA A 178 -16.68 -16.37 4.68
N GLU A 179 -16.43 -16.53 5.99
CA GLU A 179 -17.07 -17.61 6.77
C GLU A 179 -18.58 -17.46 6.91
N ARG A 180 -19.09 -16.22 6.91
CA ARG A 180 -20.52 -15.96 6.96
C ARG A 180 -21.15 -16.20 5.58
N PHE A 181 -20.47 -15.77 4.51
CA PHE A 181 -20.89 -16.00 3.13
C PHE A 181 -21.04 -17.49 2.83
N VAL A 182 -20.06 -18.32 3.18
CA VAL A 182 -20.10 -19.77 2.94
C VAL A 182 -21.36 -20.39 3.57
N ARG A 183 -21.64 -20.06 4.83
CA ARG A 183 -22.82 -20.59 5.55
C ARG A 183 -24.14 -20.14 4.93
N GLU A 184 -24.28 -18.85 4.63
CA GLU A 184 -25.51 -18.31 4.05
C GLU A 184 -25.73 -18.79 2.60
N LEU A 185 -24.66 -19.00 1.83
CA LEU A 185 -24.73 -19.55 0.48
C LEU A 185 -25.26 -20.98 0.50
N GLU A 186 -24.73 -21.83 1.38
CA GLU A 186 -25.19 -23.21 1.54
C GLU A 186 -26.66 -23.26 1.97
N GLU A 187 -27.07 -22.46 2.96
CA GLU A 187 -28.47 -22.38 3.41
C GLU A 187 -29.39 -21.88 2.28
N ALA A 188 -29.01 -20.80 1.60
CA ALA A 188 -29.78 -20.23 0.51
C ALA A 188 -29.91 -21.20 -0.66
N THR A 189 -28.91 -22.02 -0.95
CA THR A 189 -28.95 -22.95 -2.08
C THR A 189 -29.37 -24.36 -1.68
N SER A 190 -29.79 -24.58 -0.43
CA SER A 190 -30.10 -25.91 0.10
C SER A 190 -28.95 -26.91 -0.13
N ALA A 191 -27.71 -26.42 0.06
CA ALA A 191 -26.45 -27.14 -0.12
C ALA A 191 -26.26 -27.72 -1.55
N THR A 192 -26.72 -27.00 -2.57
CA THR A 192 -26.47 -27.36 -3.98
C THR A 192 -25.34 -26.56 -4.62
N VAL A 193 -24.95 -25.42 -4.04
CA VAL A 193 -23.81 -24.61 -4.47
C VAL A 193 -22.82 -24.49 -3.33
N PHE A 194 -21.56 -24.79 -3.61
CA PHE A 194 -20.46 -24.69 -2.65
C PHE A 194 -19.39 -23.74 -3.17
N PRO A 195 -18.80 -22.90 -2.31
CA PRO A 195 -17.71 -22.03 -2.69
C PRO A 195 -16.37 -22.78 -2.61
N TYR A 196 -15.58 -22.71 -3.68
CA TYR A 196 -14.22 -23.26 -3.72
C TYR A 196 -13.22 -22.13 -3.56
N GLU A 197 -12.47 -22.12 -2.46
CA GLU A 197 -11.42 -21.11 -2.21
C GLU A 197 -10.29 -21.29 -3.22
N VAL A 198 -10.03 -20.24 -4.00
CA VAL A 198 -8.97 -20.22 -5.02
C VAL A 198 -7.68 -19.67 -4.42
N GLU A 199 -7.78 -18.50 -3.80
CA GLU A 199 -6.63 -17.76 -3.28
C GLU A 199 -7.02 -16.78 -2.18
N GLU A 200 -6.04 -16.45 -1.33
CA GLU A 200 -6.08 -15.34 -0.38
C GLU A 200 -5.10 -14.26 -0.86
N ILE A 201 -5.62 -13.06 -1.09
CA ILE A 201 -4.84 -11.91 -1.58
C ILE A 201 -5.00 -10.71 -0.64
N CYS A 202 -4.21 -9.66 -0.85
CA CYS A 202 -4.49 -8.36 -0.26
C CYS A 202 -4.92 -7.40 -1.35
N ASP A 203 -6.14 -6.89 -1.25
CA ASP A 203 -6.66 -5.89 -2.19
C ASP A 203 -7.41 -4.77 -1.47
N CYS A 204 -7.62 -3.67 -2.18
CA CYS A 204 -8.40 -2.51 -1.75
C CYS A 204 -9.81 -2.62 -2.32
N LEU A 205 -10.61 -3.53 -1.76
CA LEU A 205 -12.04 -3.58 -2.05
C LEU A 205 -12.75 -2.40 -1.38
N GLU A 206 -13.23 -1.46 -2.20
CA GLU A 206 -14.10 -0.37 -1.74
C GLU A 206 -15.45 -0.95 -1.30
N GLU A 207 -15.81 -0.76 -0.03
CA GLU A 207 -17.18 -0.99 0.43
C GLU A 207 -18.05 0.13 -0.17
N LYS A 208 -18.76 -0.18 -1.25
CA LYS A 208 -19.78 0.71 -1.82
C LYS A 208 -21.06 0.70 -0.99
#